data_AF-K4PU04-F1
#
_entry.id   AF-K4PU04-F1
#
_cell.length_a   1.000
_cell.length_b   1.000
_cell.length_c   1.000
_cell.angle_alpha   90.00
_cell.angle_beta   90.00
_cell.angle_gamma   90.00
#
_symmetry.space_group_name_H-M   'P 1'
#
loop_
_entity.id
_entity.type
_entity.pdbx_description
1 polymer ?
#
loop_
_entity_poly.entity_id
_entity_poly.type
_entity_poly.pdbx_seq_one_letter_code
_entity_poly.pdbx_strand_id
1 'polypeptide(L)'
;MDNEKIRKLRELIDDVANSSTKKSAAPYAQKLDSMVANIIGDLNGYTAGKLTEAVIYAKEASGEVSNRENLLSSMRNSWAVFESDVINGDSGKQKK
;
A
#
# COMPACT_ATOMS: atom_id res chain seq x y z
N MET A 1 3.28 12.42 -8.41
CA MET A 1 2.86 12.22 -7.01
C MET A 1 3.92 12.80 -6.09
N ASP A 2 3.57 13.40 -4.96
CA ASP A 2 4.54 13.99 -4.03
C ASP A 2 5.26 12.92 -3.20
N ASN A 3 6.58 13.04 -3.03
CA ASN A 3 7.38 12.13 -2.20
C ASN A 3 6.86 12.03 -0.76
N GLU A 4 6.33 13.11 -0.20
CA GLU A 4 5.74 13.11 1.13
C GLU A 4 4.47 12.23 1.21
N LYS A 5 3.65 12.20 0.14
CA LYS A 5 2.47 11.33 0.06
C LYS A 5 2.88 9.87 0.00
N ILE A 6 3.91 9.55 -0.80
CA ILE A 6 4.45 8.18 -0.90
C ILE A 6 4.96 7.72 0.47
N ARG A 7 5.72 8.58 1.17
CA ARG A 7 6.23 8.27 2.51
C ARG A 7 5.10 8.02 3.52
N LYS A 8 4.11 8.91 3.58
CA LYS A 8 2.94 8.76 4.47
C LYS A 8 2.15 7.49 4.18
N LEU A 9 1.99 7.16 2.90
CA LEU A 9 1.32 5.93 2.47
C LEU A 9 2.11 4.69 2.92
N ARG A 10 3.43 4.73 2.83
CA ARG A 10 4.31 3.67 3.34
C ARG A 10 4.20 3.50 4.85
N GLU A 11 4.26 4.61 5.59
CA GLU A 11 4.12 4.60 7.06
C GLU A 11 2.79 3.95 7.47
N LEU A 12 1.67 4.31 6.81
CA LEU A 12 0.36 3.70 7.08
C LEU A 12 0.30 2.20 6.74
N ILE A 13 0.94 1.78 5.65
CA ILE A 13 1.02 0.35 5.27
C ILE A 13 1.79 -0.43 6.32
N ASP A 14 2.94 0.09 6.75
CA ASP A 14 3.76 -0.55 7.79
C ASP A 14 3.04 -0.57 9.15
N ASP A 15 2.29 0.48 9.52
CA ASP A 15 1.49 0.51 10.75
C ASP A 15 0.37 -0.56 10.75
N VAL A 16 -0.32 -0.72 9.61
CA VAL A 16 -1.34 -1.75 9.43
C VAL A 16 -0.72 -3.14 9.51
N ALA A 17 0.35 -3.38 8.75
CA ALA A 17 1.00 -4.69 8.66
C ALA A 17 1.64 -5.10 9.98
N ASN A 18 2.21 -4.13 10.73
CA ASN A 18 2.91 -4.42 11.97
C ASN A 18 1.99 -4.54 13.19
N SER A 19 0.73 -4.11 13.07
CA SER A 19 -0.25 -4.21 14.15
C SER A 19 -0.41 -5.64 14.68
N SER A 20 -0.39 -5.78 16.01
CA SER A 20 -0.50 -7.06 16.70
C SER A 20 -1.89 -7.69 16.61
N THR A 21 -2.93 -6.90 16.30
CA THR A 21 -4.29 -7.38 16.11
C THR A 21 -5.00 -6.62 14.98
N LYS A 22 -6.01 -7.26 14.37
CA LYS A 22 -6.89 -6.57 13.40
C LYS A 22 -7.64 -5.40 14.02
N LYS A 23 -7.96 -5.46 15.31
CA LYS A 23 -8.61 -4.37 16.06
C LYS A 23 -7.71 -3.15 16.20
N SER A 24 -6.43 -3.35 16.51
CA SER A 24 -5.46 -2.25 16.60
C SER A 24 -5.09 -1.68 15.23
N ALA A 25 -5.17 -2.51 14.18
CA ALA A 25 -4.93 -2.09 12.79
C ALA A 25 -6.07 -1.25 12.20
N ALA A 26 -7.32 -1.43 12.66
CA ALA A 26 -8.51 -0.78 12.13
C ALA A 26 -8.40 0.75 11.89
N PRO A 27 -7.95 1.57 12.87
CA PRO A 27 -7.82 3.01 12.63
C PRO A 27 -6.79 3.37 11.56
N TYR A 28 -5.70 2.59 11.45
CA TYR A 28 -4.68 2.79 10.42
C TYR A 28 -5.17 2.31 9.05
N ALA A 29 -5.88 1.18 9.01
CA ALA A 29 -6.45 0.62 7.80
C ALA A 29 -7.50 1.56 7.18
N GLN A 30 -8.32 2.21 8.01
CA GLN A 30 -9.31 3.19 7.53
C GLN A 30 -8.65 4.44 6.94
N LYS A 31 -7.56 4.93 7.57
CA LYS A 31 -6.76 6.05 7.04
C LYS A 31 -6.08 5.66 5.72
N LEU A 32 -5.51 4.46 5.67
CA LEU A 32 -4.89 3.90 4.48
C LEU A 32 -5.88 3.82 3.33
N ASP A 33 -7.08 3.27 3.55
CA ASP A 33 -8.13 3.17 2.52
C ASP A 33 -8.55 4.54 1.99
N SER A 34 -8.71 5.51 2.89
CA SER A 34 -9.03 6.89 2.51
C SER A 34 -7.92 7.50 1.64
N MET A 35 -6.66 7.26 2.00
CA MET A 35 -5.52 7.78 1.24
C MET A 35 -5.40 7.11 -0.13
N VAL A 36 -5.58 5.79 -0.18
CA VAL A 36 -5.58 4.99 -1.43
C VAL A 36 -6.68 5.46 -2.37
N ALA A 37 -7.91 5.64 -1.88
CA ALA A 37 -9.03 6.12 -2.68
C ALA A 37 -8.76 7.49 -3.33
N ASN A 38 -8.04 8.38 -2.63
CA ASN A 38 -7.68 9.69 -3.15
C ASN A 38 -6.61 9.66 -4.25
N ILE A 39 -5.72 8.65 -4.27
CA ILE A 39 -4.59 8.59 -5.21
C ILE A 39 -4.83 7.60 -6.36
N ILE A 40 -5.68 6.58 -6.16
CA ILE A 40 -5.90 5.53 -7.16
C ILE A 40 -6.47 6.06 -8.48
N GLY A 41 -7.18 7.20 -8.42
CA GLY A 41 -7.70 7.89 -9.60
C GLY A 41 -6.61 8.44 -10.53
N ASP A 42 -5.45 8.81 -9.96
CA ASP A 42 -4.32 9.42 -10.68
C ASP A 42 -3.34 8.37 -11.24
N LEU A 43 -3.41 7.14 -10.73
CA LEU A 43 -2.54 6.04 -11.12
C LEU A 43 -3.05 5.33 -12.38
N ASN A 44 -2.12 4.82 -13.19
CA ASN A 44 -2.43 3.85 -14.23
C ASN A 44 -2.95 2.54 -13.60
N GLY A 45 -3.61 1.69 -14.40
CA GLY A 45 -4.24 0.47 -13.88
C GLY A 45 -3.26 -0.53 -13.27
N TYR A 46 -2.03 -0.61 -13.78
CA TYR A 46 -1.00 -1.51 -13.26
C TYR A 46 -0.48 -1.03 -11.90
N THR A 47 -0.07 0.23 -11.80
CA THR A 47 0.43 0.83 -10.57
C THR A 47 -0.65 0.89 -9.48
N ALA A 48 -1.91 1.17 -9.86
CA ALA A 48 -3.06 1.07 -8.96
C ALA A 48 -3.26 -0.36 -8.43
N GLY A 49 -3.09 -1.35 -9.31
CA GLY A 49 -3.12 -2.77 -8.94
C GLY A 49 -2.05 -3.11 -7.90
N LYS A 50 -0.81 -2.68 -8.13
CA LYS A 50 0.32 -2.93 -7.22
C LYS A 50 0.13 -2.28 -5.84
N LEU A 51 -0.38 -1.06 -5.81
CA LEU A 51 -0.76 -0.41 -4.55
C LEU A 51 -1.85 -1.20 -3.82
N THR A 52 -2.88 -1.64 -4.54
CA THR A 52 -3.99 -2.40 -3.95
C THR A 52 -3.51 -3.74 -3.39
N GLU A 53 -2.64 -4.45 -4.11
CA GLU A 53 -2.01 -5.70 -3.63
C GLU A 53 -1.24 -5.45 -2.32
N ALA A 54 -0.41 -4.40 -2.26
CA ALA A 54 0.34 -4.06 -1.04
C ALA A 54 -0.59 -3.79 0.15
N VAL A 55 -1.70 -3.08 -0.07
CA VAL A 55 -2.69 -2.78 0.97
C VAL A 55 -3.41 -4.05 1.45
N ILE A 56 -3.76 -4.96 0.54
CA ILE A 56 -4.37 -6.25 0.88
C ILE A 56 -3.43 -7.06 1.77
N TYR A 57 -2.18 -7.25 1.34
CA TYR A 57 -1.21 -8.01 2.12
C TYR A 57 -0.92 -7.40 3.50
N ALA A 58 -0.89 -6.06 3.61
CA ALA A 58 -0.75 -5.39 4.89
C ALA A 58 -1.92 -5.69 5.84
N LYS A 59 -3.16 -5.63 5.33
CA LYS A 59 -4.37 -5.96 6.11
C LYS A 59 -4.40 -7.42 6.52
N GLU A 60 -3.97 -8.34 5.64
CA GLU A 60 -3.89 -9.76 5.95
C GLU A 60 -2.80 -10.07 6.98
N ALA A 61 -1.65 -9.40 6.92
CA ALA A 61 -0.58 -9.53 7.90
C ALA A 61 -0.98 -9.04 9.30
N SER A 62 -1.97 -8.15 9.38
CA SER A 62 -2.43 -7.58 10.64
C SER A 62 -3.08 -8.64 11.55
N GLY A 63 -2.48 -8.86 12.71
CA GLY A 63 -2.91 -9.90 13.64
C GLY A 63 -2.70 -11.35 13.17
N GLU A 64 -1.97 -11.58 12.08
CA GLU A 64 -1.59 -12.92 11.62
C GLU A 64 -0.19 -13.26 12.12
N VAL A 65 0.00 -14.49 12.62
CA VAL A 65 1.29 -14.98 13.16
C VAL A 65 1.91 -16.03 12.26
N SER A 66 1.09 -16.98 11.77
CA SER A 66 1.58 -18.16 11.06
C SER A 66 2.14 -17.88 9.67
N ASN A 67 1.55 -16.92 8.93
CA ASN A 67 1.94 -16.60 7.55
C ASN A 67 2.47 -15.17 7.39
N ARG A 68 2.79 -14.51 8.50
CA ARG A 68 3.10 -13.08 8.53
C ARG A 68 4.29 -12.72 7.65
N GLU A 69 5.38 -13.47 7.71
CA GLU A 69 6.59 -13.15 6.95
C GLU A 69 6.39 -13.25 5.44
N ASN A 70 5.60 -14.24 4.99
CA ASN A 70 5.25 -14.37 3.58
C ASN A 70 4.37 -13.21 3.13
N LEU A 71 3.37 -12.81 3.93
CA LEU A 71 2.52 -11.66 3.65
C LEU A 71 3.32 -10.35 3.61
N LEU A 72 4.24 -10.15 4.55
CA LEU A 72 5.14 -8.98 4.57
C LEU A 72 6.08 -8.97 3.36
N SER A 73 6.58 -10.13 2.93
CA SER A 73 7.43 -10.24 1.75
C SER A 73 6.66 -9.88 0.47
N SER A 74 5.46 -10.42 0.30
CA SER A 74 4.57 -10.09 -0.82
C SER A 74 4.17 -8.61 -0.81
N MET A 75 3.83 -8.06 0.36
CA MET A 75 3.56 -6.65 0.56
C MET A 75 4.72 -5.77 0.10
N ARG A 76 5.96 -6.08 0.56
CA ARG A 76 7.17 -5.33 0.22
C ARG A 76 7.46 -5.38 -1.28
N ASN A 77 7.26 -6.53 -1.91
CA ASN A 77 7.46 -6.69 -3.35
C ASN A 77 6.47 -5.83 -4.13
N SER A 78 5.16 -5.91 -3.81
CA SER A 78 4.15 -5.08 -4.47
C SER A 78 4.38 -3.59 -4.24
N TRP A 79 4.81 -3.20 -3.03
CA TRP A 79 5.20 -1.82 -2.75
C TRP A 79 6.39 -1.36 -3.58
N ALA A 80 7.46 -2.15 -3.66
CA ALA A 80 8.67 -1.76 -4.38
C ALA A 80 8.40 -1.52 -5.87
N VAL A 81 7.51 -2.33 -6.47
CA VAL A 81 7.07 -2.11 -7.86
C VAL A 81 6.27 -0.81 -7.97
N PHE A 82 5.29 -0.60 -7.08
CA PHE A 82 4.51 0.66 -7.04
C PHE A 82 5.43 1.89 -6.91
N GLU A 83 6.35 1.87 -5.94
CA GLU A 83 7.26 2.97 -5.65
C GLU A 83 8.19 3.24 -6.84
N SER A 84 8.72 2.19 -7.46
CA SER A 84 9.52 2.28 -8.68
C SER A 84 8.74 2.93 -9.83
N ASP A 85 7.51 2.48 -10.10
CA ASP A 85 6.67 3.06 -11.16
C ASP A 85 6.36 4.54 -10.91
N VAL A 86 6.10 4.91 -9.65
CA VAL A 86 5.81 6.29 -9.27
C VAL A 86 7.04 7.17 -9.38
N ILE A 87 8.21 6.69 -8.95
CA ILE A 87 9.49 7.43 -9.03
C ILE A 87 9.95 7.58 -10.48
N ASN A 88 9.81 6.54 -11.29
CA ASN A 88 10.20 6.56 -12.70
C ASN A 88 9.21 7.35 -13.58
N GLY A 89 8.08 7.80 -13.02
CA GLY A 89 7.06 8.57 -13.74
C GLY A 89 6.17 7.74 -14.67
N ASP A 90 6.28 6.41 -14.64
CA ASP A 90 5.48 5.48 -15.47
C ASP A 90 4.04 5.34 -14.95
N SER A 91 3.84 5.67 -13.67
CA SER A 91 2.57 5.59 -12.94
C SER A 91 1.39 6.44 -13.46
N GLY A 92 1.62 7.39 -14.38
CA GLY A 92 0.57 8.31 -14.82
C GLY A 92 -0.39 7.70 -15.84
N LYS A 93 -1.70 7.97 -15.70
CA LYS A 93 -2.62 7.76 -16.83
C LYS A 93 -2.17 8.64 -17.99
N GLN A 94 -1.75 8.04 -19.10
CA GLN A 94 -1.56 8.78 -20.35
C GLN A 94 -2.89 9.48 -20.67
N LYS A 95 -2.90 10.82 -20.61
CA LYS A 95 -4.00 11.62 -21.15
C LYS A 95 -4.04 11.35 -22.65
N LYS A 96 -5.10 10.68 -23.12
CA LYS A 96 -5.49 10.75 -24.53
C LYS A 96 -6.01 12.15 -24.84
#